data_AF-A0A8J8WCQ8-F1
#
_entry.id   AF-A0A8J8WCQ8-F1
#
_cell.length_a   1.000
_cell.length_b   1.000
_cell.length_c   1.000
_cell.angle_alpha   90.00
_cell.angle_beta   90.00
_cell.angle_gamma   90.00
#
_symmetry.space_group_name_H-M   'P 1'
#
loop_
_entity.id
_entity.type
_entity.pdbx_description
1 polymer ?
#
loop_
_entity_poly.entity_id
_entity_poly.type
_entity_poly.pdbx_seq_one_letter_code
_entity_poly.pdbx_strand_id
1 'polypeptide(L)'
;MQAPRTTSDILRLFRERGLPIGRTLIDEVDAALCYSAAAAETQEWVSTHLTPSTLLSREEVTLYDKLESSGALQQIIHSPDLGATRPFLEDEIRSAIASLEASTAEIEKQTETLSFQHEILRKQLRQSEESDQARDRDLARLKKKHEAERQRVVISADDLAQELENEFRIMTERTAIENKRILALLSSRLKQDDKTLADLEDVILGIRSDGNDAETLKRTGQLSELLAKYSAEQIHYRLDRLYLEGIMAEESSPTTGGCDVAALEEELAALYPEIEILAEMSTKHEFQDPILRAIQHEHSRLRTAPVQQLEQALDVLIDMTQSQECLTEQLHERESSCELLQQLANLYHTEVGQTLTTPAPSARRDSLRRRSIPAGVLTAPRSSETSSLFALKDPALENLLRRVGLSPESIARSHAEHGEAWAQDLHEKRVELNDTLQALSMAGDAPLITELGSADKAYHLLFSALHRESKYAISLRDSSQEKALSDLDSELGQLQKGVKMLDLNVLHQRDQRRDRFMDKWGP
;
A
#
# COMPACT_ATOMS: atom_id res chain seq x y z
N MET A 1 95.65 -14.75 -26.37
CA MET A 1 96.52 -15.70 -27.10
C MET A 1 97.39 -14.87 -28.05
N GLN A 2 98.56 -14.42 -27.56
CA GLN A 2 99.90 -14.95 -27.88
C GLN A 2 100.36 -14.71 -29.32
N ALA A 3 101.07 -13.59 -29.51
CA ALA A 3 102.32 -13.52 -30.26
C ALA A 3 103.43 -13.24 -29.21
N PRO A 4 104.65 -13.80 -29.30
CA PRO A 4 105.47 -13.86 -30.51
C PRO A 4 105.89 -15.30 -30.89
N ARG A 5 105.73 -15.67 -32.16
CA ARG A 5 106.22 -16.96 -32.68
C ARG A 5 107.65 -16.76 -33.19
N THR A 6 108.57 -17.55 -32.66
CA THR A 6 110.00 -17.59 -33.05
C THR A 6 110.18 -18.30 -34.39
N THR A 7 111.33 -18.10 -35.04
CA THR A 7 111.70 -18.67 -36.36
C THR A 7 111.44 -20.18 -36.47
N SER A 8 111.55 -20.90 -35.34
CA SER A 8 111.21 -22.31 -35.19
C SER A 8 109.77 -22.70 -35.57
N ASP A 9 108.78 -21.85 -35.27
CA ASP A 9 107.36 -22.15 -35.56
C ASP A 9 107.03 -21.95 -37.04
N ILE A 10 107.67 -20.97 -37.67
CA ILE A 10 107.56 -20.68 -39.10
C ILE A 10 108.21 -21.82 -39.90
N LEU A 11 109.39 -22.27 -39.48
CA LEU A 11 110.07 -23.43 -40.08
C LEU A 11 109.29 -24.74 -39.86
N ARG A 12 108.57 -24.88 -38.73
CA ARG A 12 107.65 -26.01 -38.52
C ARG A 12 106.44 -25.95 -39.46
N LEU A 13 105.83 -24.78 -39.62
CA LEU A 13 104.72 -24.58 -40.56
C LEU A 13 105.12 -24.85 -42.01
N PHE A 14 106.32 -24.41 -42.43
CA PHE A 14 106.85 -24.72 -43.76
C PHE A 14 107.14 -26.22 -43.94
N ARG A 15 107.64 -26.89 -42.91
CA ARG A 15 107.90 -28.34 -42.91
C ARG A 15 106.62 -29.17 -42.95
N GLU A 16 105.60 -28.80 -42.18
CA GLU A 16 104.29 -29.49 -42.16
C GLU A 16 103.55 -29.39 -43.49
N ARG A 17 103.84 -28.36 -44.29
CA ARG A 17 103.16 -28.07 -45.57
C ARG A 17 103.96 -28.48 -46.81
N GLY A 18 105.14 -29.11 -46.65
CA GLY A 18 105.85 -29.78 -47.74
C GLY A 18 106.58 -28.87 -48.73
N LEU A 19 106.89 -27.62 -48.36
CA LEU A 19 107.67 -26.71 -49.19
C LEU A 19 109.17 -27.09 -49.10
N PRO A 20 109.93 -27.12 -50.22
CA PRO A 20 111.33 -27.54 -50.21
C PRO A 20 112.20 -26.49 -49.52
N ILE A 21 112.60 -26.77 -48.28
CA ILE A 21 113.45 -25.88 -47.51
C ILE A 21 114.91 -26.10 -47.94
N GLY A 22 115.42 -25.23 -48.82
CA GLY A 22 116.86 -25.14 -49.08
C GLY A 22 117.58 -24.54 -47.87
N ARG A 23 118.76 -25.08 -47.50
CA ARG A 23 119.55 -24.59 -46.34
C ARG A 23 119.85 -23.09 -46.41
N THR A 24 119.93 -22.52 -47.61
CA THR A 24 120.17 -21.09 -47.85
C THR A 24 119.00 -20.20 -47.42
N LEU A 25 117.76 -20.68 -47.50
CA LEU A 25 116.56 -19.90 -47.13
C LEU A 25 116.35 -19.87 -45.61
N ILE A 26 116.87 -20.89 -44.90
CA ILE A 26 116.90 -20.92 -43.43
C ILE A 26 117.87 -19.84 -42.92
N ASP A 27 119.06 -19.77 -43.50
CA ASP A 27 120.07 -18.79 -43.11
C ASP A 27 119.64 -17.34 -43.43
N GLU A 28 118.89 -17.13 -44.54
CA GLU A 28 118.33 -15.82 -44.91
C GLU A 28 117.16 -15.38 -44.01
N VAL A 29 116.26 -16.30 -43.62
CA VAL A 29 115.14 -16.01 -42.73
C VAL A 29 115.63 -15.75 -41.30
N ASP A 30 116.62 -16.51 -40.83
CA ASP A 30 117.26 -16.25 -39.54
C ASP A 30 118.07 -14.93 -39.58
N ALA A 31 118.72 -14.58 -40.69
CA ALA A 31 119.41 -13.29 -40.84
C ALA A 31 118.44 -12.09 -40.88
N ALA A 32 117.30 -12.20 -41.59
CA ALA A 32 116.31 -11.15 -41.72
C ALA A 32 115.54 -10.87 -40.41
N LEU A 33 115.39 -11.88 -39.56
CA LEU A 33 114.69 -11.78 -38.26
C LEU A 33 115.63 -11.43 -37.10
N CYS A 34 116.94 -11.72 -37.18
CA CYS A 34 117.89 -11.44 -36.08
C CYS A 34 118.82 -10.24 -36.28
N TYR A 35 119.16 -9.82 -37.51
CA TYR A 35 120.18 -8.78 -37.75
C TYR A 35 119.70 -7.50 -38.47
N SER A 36 118.39 -7.36 -38.76
CA SER A 36 117.82 -6.17 -39.39
C SER A 36 117.11 -5.25 -38.38
N ALA A 37 117.28 -3.94 -38.50
CA ALA A 37 116.57 -2.93 -37.70
C ALA A 37 115.03 -2.95 -37.90
N ALA A 38 114.53 -3.70 -38.89
CA ALA A 38 113.12 -3.90 -39.19
C ALA A 38 112.53 -5.19 -38.60
N ALA A 39 113.20 -5.84 -37.64
CA ALA A 39 112.78 -7.15 -37.09
C ALA A 39 111.37 -7.15 -36.45
N ALA A 40 110.90 -6.02 -35.92
CA ALA A 40 109.57 -5.92 -35.29
C ALA A 40 108.44 -5.76 -36.34
N GLU A 41 108.63 -4.92 -37.35
CA GLU A 41 107.68 -4.76 -38.46
C GLU A 41 107.61 -6.02 -39.32
N THR A 42 108.75 -6.69 -39.56
CA THR A 42 108.74 -7.97 -40.27
C THR A 42 108.08 -9.07 -39.43
N GLN A 43 108.19 -9.05 -38.11
CA GLN A 43 107.48 -9.99 -37.24
C GLN A 43 105.96 -9.72 -37.20
N GLU A 44 105.53 -8.46 -37.15
CA GLU A 44 104.12 -8.08 -37.21
C GLU A 44 103.50 -8.43 -38.59
N TRP A 45 104.23 -8.15 -39.67
CA TRP A 45 103.87 -8.54 -41.02
C TRP A 45 103.76 -10.05 -41.17
N VAL A 46 104.75 -10.81 -40.69
CA VAL A 46 104.72 -12.28 -40.67
C VAL A 46 103.54 -12.79 -39.86
N SER A 47 103.23 -12.20 -38.70
CA SER A 47 102.11 -12.62 -37.87
C SER A 47 100.74 -12.33 -38.49
N THR A 48 100.63 -11.26 -39.27
CA THR A 48 99.38 -10.86 -39.93
C THR A 48 99.16 -11.63 -41.23
N HIS A 49 100.22 -11.87 -42.00
CA HIS A 49 100.12 -12.43 -43.35
C HIS A 49 100.44 -13.93 -43.45
N LEU A 50 101.14 -14.53 -42.48
CA LEU A 50 101.43 -15.97 -42.43
C LEU A 50 100.57 -16.67 -41.35
N THR A 51 99.25 -16.61 -41.55
CA THR A 51 98.25 -17.30 -40.73
C THR A 51 97.90 -18.65 -41.39
N PRO A 52 97.55 -19.72 -40.64
CA PRO A 52 97.15 -21.00 -41.24
C PRO A 52 95.95 -20.94 -42.20
N SER A 53 95.20 -19.83 -42.23
CA SER A 53 94.12 -19.54 -43.17
C SER A 53 94.57 -18.80 -44.45
N THR A 54 95.78 -18.23 -44.47
CA THR A 54 96.34 -17.52 -45.65
C THR A 54 97.38 -18.35 -46.39
N LEU A 55 97.83 -19.47 -45.83
CA LEU A 55 98.70 -20.44 -46.48
C LEU A 55 97.87 -21.57 -47.09
N LEU A 56 98.14 -21.92 -48.36
CA LEU A 56 97.44 -23.03 -49.02
C LEU A 56 97.67 -24.35 -48.27
N SER A 57 96.59 -25.07 -48.04
CA SER A 57 96.59 -26.40 -47.46
C SER A 57 97.23 -27.42 -48.43
N ARG A 58 97.70 -28.57 -47.91
CA ARG A 58 98.35 -29.61 -48.74
C ARG A 58 97.42 -30.13 -49.84
N GLU A 59 96.13 -30.22 -49.55
CA GLU A 59 95.10 -30.60 -50.52
C GLU A 59 94.90 -29.50 -51.56
N GLU A 60 94.91 -28.24 -51.15
CA GLU A 60 94.78 -27.07 -52.03
C GLU A 60 95.99 -26.89 -52.95
N VAL A 61 97.21 -27.17 -52.48
CA VAL A 61 98.41 -27.19 -53.33
C VAL A 61 98.31 -28.30 -54.38
N THR A 62 97.88 -29.51 -53.99
CA THR A 62 97.66 -30.58 -54.98
C THR A 62 96.53 -30.27 -55.96
N LEU A 63 95.52 -29.50 -55.56
CA LEU A 63 94.47 -29.02 -56.44
C LEU A 63 94.97 -27.90 -57.35
N TYR A 64 95.83 -27.00 -56.85
CA TYR A 64 96.48 -25.95 -57.61
C TYR A 64 97.39 -26.55 -58.69
N ASP A 65 98.24 -27.52 -58.35
CA ASP A 65 99.11 -28.23 -59.31
C ASP A 65 98.27 -28.99 -60.37
N LYS A 66 97.13 -29.56 -59.97
CA LYS A 66 96.18 -30.19 -60.91
C LYS A 66 95.46 -29.15 -61.79
N LEU A 67 95.17 -27.96 -61.28
CA LEU A 67 94.55 -26.86 -62.04
C LEU A 67 95.54 -26.18 -62.98
N GLU A 68 96.82 -26.13 -62.61
CA GLU A 68 97.91 -25.61 -63.43
C GLU A 68 98.26 -26.60 -64.55
N SER A 69 98.42 -27.88 -64.23
CA SER A 69 98.67 -28.93 -65.23
C SER A 69 97.49 -29.17 -66.18
N SER A 70 96.26 -28.80 -65.80
CA SER A 70 95.07 -28.83 -66.67
C SER A 70 94.78 -27.53 -67.40
N GLY A 71 95.57 -26.46 -67.19
CA GLY A 71 95.41 -25.16 -67.87
C GLY A 71 94.17 -24.34 -67.48
N ALA A 72 93.31 -24.85 -66.59
CA ALA A 72 92.07 -24.19 -66.16
C ALA A 72 92.30 -22.97 -65.26
N LEU A 73 93.48 -22.89 -64.62
CA LEU A 73 93.85 -21.75 -63.77
C LEU A 73 93.92 -20.43 -64.56
N GLN A 74 94.40 -20.48 -65.81
CA GLN A 74 94.47 -19.29 -66.67
C GLN A 74 93.08 -18.77 -67.02
N GLN A 75 92.07 -19.64 -67.16
CA GLN A 75 90.68 -19.23 -67.39
C GLN A 75 90.03 -18.57 -66.17
N ILE A 76 90.36 -19.01 -64.95
CA ILE A 76 89.80 -18.42 -63.73
C ILE A 76 90.44 -17.05 -63.44
N ILE A 77 91.75 -16.89 -63.64
CA ILE A 77 92.43 -15.60 -63.43
C ILE A 77 92.00 -14.55 -64.47
N HIS A 78 91.70 -14.98 -65.71
CA HIS A 78 91.21 -14.10 -66.77
C HIS A 78 89.68 -13.95 -66.79
N SER A 79 88.96 -14.50 -65.81
CA SER A 79 87.51 -14.33 -65.72
C SER A 79 87.16 -12.95 -65.11
N PRO A 80 86.47 -12.06 -65.85
CA PRO A 80 86.24 -10.68 -65.44
C PRO A 80 85.20 -10.52 -64.31
N ASP A 81 84.50 -11.60 -63.93
CA ASP A 81 83.41 -11.57 -62.95
C ASP A 81 83.86 -11.54 -61.49
N LEU A 82 85.14 -11.82 -61.18
CA LEU A 82 85.69 -11.69 -59.82
C LEU A 82 86.07 -10.23 -59.47
N GLY A 83 86.13 -9.34 -60.46
CA GLY A 83 86.30 -7.89 -60.28
C GLY A 83 84.97 -7.11 -60.22
N ALA A 84 83.83 -7.80 -60.31
CA ALA A 84 82.50 -7.19 -60.44
C ALA A 84 81.80 -6.91 -59.10
N THR A 85 82.50 -6.89 -57.97
CA THR A 85 81.99 -6.21 -56.78
C THR A 85 82.22 -4.71 -56.98
N ARG A 86 81.23 -4.02 -57.56
CA ARG A 86 81.22 -2.56 -57.67
C ARG A 86 81.58 -1.98 -56.30
N PRO A 87 82.65 -1.18 -56.15
CA PRO A 87 82.90 -0.50 -54.89
C PRO A 87 81.67 0.36 -54.59
N PHE A 88 81.08 0.18 -53.41
CA PHE A 88 79.95 0.98 -52.95
C PHE A 88 80.26 2.45 -53.23
N LEU A 89 79.38 3.15 -53.94
CA LEU A 89 79.56 4.58 -54.14
C LEU A 89 79.36 5.26 -52.78
N GLU A 90 80.30 6.13 -52.43
CA GLU A 90 80.24 6.92 -51.19
C GLU A 90 78.90 7.65 -51.02
N ASP A 91 78.27 8.05 -52.13
CA ASP A 91 76.95 8.70 -52.12
C ASP A 91 75.80 7.74 -51.81
N GLU A 92 75.87 6.47 -52.21
CA GLU A 92 74.88 5.44 -51.85
C GLU A 92 74.95 5.17 -50.34
N ILE A 93 76.17 5.06 -49.78
CA ILE A 93 76.41 4.93 -48.33
C ILE A 93 75.88 6.17 -47.59
N ARG A 94 76.18 7.38 -48.07
CA ARG A 94 75.71 8.62 -47.46
C ARG A 94 74.19 8.75 -47.49
N SER A 95 73.55 8.31 -48.58
CA SER A 95 72.08 8.28 -48.69
C SER A 95 71.43 7.25 -47.76
N ALA A 96 72.06 6.08 -47.60
CA ALA A 96 71.60 5.04 -46.67
C ALA A 96 71.76 5.48 -45.22
N ILE A 97 72.86 6.17 -44.88
CA ILE A 97 73.06 6.77 -43.54
C ILE A 97 72.00 7.84 -43.28
N ALA A 98 71.78 8.78 -44.21
CA ALA A 98 70.77 9.82 -44.04
C ALA A 98 69.35 9.24 -43.91
N SER A 99 69.02 8.20 -44.67
CA SER A 99 67.73 7.49 -44.55
C SER A 99 67.61 6.75 -43.22
N LEU A 100 68.70 6.15 -42.74
CA LEU A 100 68.73 5.47 -41.45
C LEU A 100 68.53 6.50 -40.33
N GLU A 101 69.31 7.59 -40.31
CA GLU A 101 69.20 8.68 -39.35
C GLU A 101 67.80 9.31 -39.32
N ALA A 102 67.19 9.54 -40.49
CA ALA A 102 65.81 10.01 -40.58
C ALA A 102 64.83 8.99 -39.96
N SER A 103 65.04 7.70 -40.18
CA SER A 103 64.24 6.64 -39.57
C SER A 103 64.48 6.54 -38.06
N THR A 104 65.71 6.70 -37.58
CA THR A 104 66.02 6.68 -36.14
C THR A 104 65.37 7.87 -35.44
N ALA A 105 65.45 9.06 -36.03
CA ALA A 105 64.82 10.27 -35.50
C ALA A 105 63.28 10.15 -35.46
N GLU A 106 62.67 9.51 -36.45
CA GLU A 106 61.22 9.25 -36.45
C GLU A 106 60.84 8.21 -35.38
N ILE A 107 61.62 7.14 -35.22
CA ILE A 107 61.42 6.15 -34.17
C ILE A 107 61.58 6.79 -32.79
N GLU A 108 62.59 7.64 -32.58
CA GLU A 108 62.80 8.37 -31.32
C GLU A 108 61.57 9.23 -30.98
N LYS A 109 61.07 10.04 -31.91
CA LYS A 109 59.83 10.81 -31.72
C LYS A 109 58.62 9.94 -31.38
N GLN A 110 58.49 8.78 -32.02
CA GLN A 110 57.42 7.83 -31.73
C GLN A 110 57.57 7.23 -30.33
N THR A 111 58.78 6.87 -29.91
CA THR A 111 59.03 6.35 -28.56
C THR A 111 58.80 7.41 -27.48
N GLU A 112 59.17 8.67 -27.73
CA GLU A 112 58.87 9.79 -26.84
C GLU A 112 57.36 9.98 -26.70
N THR A 113 56.63 9.97 -27.81
CA THR A 113 55.17 10.11 -27.82
C THR A 113 54.50 8.96 -27.07
N LEU A 114 54.93 7.72 -27.29
CA LEU A 114 54.42 6.55 -26.58
C LEU A 114 54.75 6.60 -25.08
N SER A 115 55.94 7.06 -24.71
CA SER A 115 56.33 7.20 -23.31
C SER A 115 55.45 8.24 -22.59
N PHE A 116 55.14 9.35 -23.26
CA PHE A 116 54.25 10.38 -22.76
C PHE A 116 52.81 9.88 -22.61
N GLN A 117 52.28 9.19 -23.64
CA GLN A 117 50.96 8.56 -23.57
C GLN A 117 50.89 7.53 -22.43
N HIS A 118 51.93 6.72 -22.25
CA HIS A 118 51.99 5.74 -21.17
C HIS A 118 52.00 6.39 -19.79
N GLU A 119 52.72 7.51 -19.63
CA GLU A 119 52.72 8.27 -18.37
C GLU A 119 51.34 8.89 -18.08
N ILE A 120 50.65 9.43 -19.09
CA ILE A 120 49.28 9.95 -18.95
C ILE A 120 48.32 8.84 -18.54
N LEU A 121 48.34 7.69 -19.24
CA LEU A 121 47.47 6.55 -18.91
C LEU A 121 47.73 6.05 -17.49
N ARG A 122 49.00 6.01 -17.06
CA ARG A 122 49.35 5.63 -15.68
C ARG A 122 48.83 6.66 -14.66
N LYS A 123 48.88 7.95 -14.96
CA LYS A 123 48.31 9.00 -14.10
C LYS A 123 46.78 8.88 -14.03
N GLN A 124 46.11 8.65 -15.15
CA GLN A 124 44.66 8.46 -15.20
C GLN A 124 44.22 7.21 -14.44
N LEU A 125 44.95 6.10 -14.57
CA LEU A 125 44.65 4.86 -13.84
C LEU A 125 44.72 5.09 -12.32
N ARG A 126 45.79 5.76 -11.84
CA ARG A 126 45.92 6.12 -10.42
C ARG A 126 44.79 7.01 -9.93
N GLN A 127 44.42 8.03 -10.72
CA GLN A 127 43.29 8.90 -10.38
C GLN A 127 41.96 8.14 -10.35
N SER A 128 41.76 7.17 -11.26
CA SER A 128 40.58 6.30 -11.24
C SER A 128 40.55 5.46 -9.98
N GLU A 129 41.65 4.78 -9.62
CA GLU A 129 41.77 3.97 -8.41
C GLU A 129 41.51 4.79 -7.14
N GLU A 130 42.08 6.00 -7.04
CA GLU A 130 41.84 6.91 -5.92
C GLU A 130 40.36 7.34 -5.84
N SER A 131 39.75 7.63 -6.98
CA SER A 131 38.33 8.00 -7.08
C SER A 131 37.42 6.83 -6.69
N ASP A 132 37.74 5.61 -7.12
CA ASP A 132 36.98 4.41 -6.79
C ASP A 132 37.11 4.05 -5.30
N GLN A 133 38.32 4.16 -4.74
CA GLN A 133 38.50 4.03 -3.29
C GLN A 133 37.74 5.09 -2.50
N ALA A 134 37.68 6.33 -2.98
CA ALA A 134 36.88 7.38 -2.34
C ALA A 134 35.37 7.04 -2.40
N ARG A 135 34.88 6.60 -3.57
CA ARG A 135 33.49 6.15 -3.75
C ARG A 135 33.15 4.98 -2.83
N ASP A 136 34.03 3.99 -2.71
CA ASP A 136 33.82 2.83 -1.84
C ASP A 136 33.76 3.21 -0.36
N ARG A 137 34.63 4.14 0.08
CA ARG A 137 34.58 4.68 1.45
C ARG A 137 33.26 5.40 1.72
N ASP A 138 32.80 6.22 0.78
CA ASP A 138 31.53 6.95 0.93
C ASP A 138 30.32 6.02 0.89
N LEU A 139 30.32 5.01 0.02
CA LEU A 139 29.30 3.96 -0.01
C LEU A 139 29.26 3.16 1.30
N ALA A 140 30.41 2.81 1.86
CA ALA A 140 30.50 2.11 3.14
C ALA A 140 29.97 2.97 4.29
N ARG A 141 30.30 4.26 4.32
CA ARG A 141 29.75 5.22 5.30
C ARG A 141 28.24 5.35 5.15
N LEU A 142 27.73 5.46 3.94
CA LEU A 142 26.30 5.56 3.67
C LEU A 142 25.55 4.30 4.09
N LYS A 143 26.08 3.10 3.78
CA LYS A 143 25.54 1.82 4.25
C LYS A 143 25.50 1.75 5.78
N LYS A 144 26.58 2.12 6.46
CA LYS A 144 26.63 2.14 7.93
C LYS A 144 25.60 3.10 8.52
N LYS A 145 25.43 4.29 7.93
CA LYS A 145 24.41 5.26 8.36
C LYS A 145 23.01 4.70 8.15
N HIS A 146 22.71 4.11 7.00
CA HIS A 146 21.41 3.50 6.74
C HIS A 146 21.10 2.35 7.69
N GLU A 147 22.08 1.50 8.01
CA GLU A 147 21.89 0.42 8.98
C GLU A 147 21.59 0.97 10.38
N ALA A 148 22.34 1.99 10.82
CA ALA A 148 22.10 2.64 12.11
C ALA A 148 20.72 3.32 12.18
N GLU A 149 20.30 4.03 11.13
CA GLU A 149 18.96 4.62 11.07
C GLU A 149 17.87 3.54 11.02
N ARG A 150 18.10 2.44 10.30
CA ARG A 150 17.15 1.31 10.28
C ARG A 150 16.99 0.71 11.66
N GLN A 151 18.08 0.46 12.38
CA GLN A 151 18.06 -0.03 13.76
C GLN A 151 17.34 0.96 14.69
N ARG A 152 17.61 2.26 14.54
CA ARG A 152 16.92 3.31 15.31
C ARG A 152 15.41 3.33 15.04
N VAL A 153 15.00 3.19 13.79
CA VAL A 153 13.57 3.13 13.41
C VAL A 153 12.91 1.88 13.98
N VAL A 154 13.59 0.72 13.94
CA VAL A 154 13.09 -0.52 14.53
C VAL A 154 12.91 -0.37 16.04
N ILE A 155 13.92 0.13 16.76
CA ILE A 155 13.81 0.36 18.21
C ILE A 155 12.68 1.35 18.51
N SER A 156 12.58 2.45 17.78
CA SER A 156 11.49 3.42 17.97
C SER A 156 10.10 2.84 17.65
N ALA A 157 10.00 1.90 16.72
CA ALA A 157 8.74 1.22 16.41
C ALA A 157 8.37 0.21 17.49
N ASP A 158 9.36 -0.54 18.02
CA ASP A 158 9.17 -1.46 19.14
C ASP A 158 8.78 -0.71 20.42
N ASP A 159 9.41 0.44 20.71
CA ASP A 159 9.07 1.31 21.84
C ASP A 159 7.61 1.79 21.73
N LEU A 160 7.19 2.25 20.55
CA LEU A 160 5.80 2.68 20.32
C LEU A 160 4.81 1.51 20.40
N ALA A 161 5.20 0.33 19.92
CA ALA A 161 4.38 -0.88 20.03
C ALA A 161 4.17 -1.29 21.50
N GLN A 162 5.22 -1.22 22.32
CA GLN A 162 5.13 -1.48 23.76
C GLN A 162 4.31 -0.41 24.48
N GLU A 163 4.42 0.86 24.09
CA GLU A 163 3.59 1.95 24.63
C GLU A 163 2.10 1.68 24.35
N LEU A 164 1.75 1.36 23.10
CA LEU A 164 0.38 0.99 22.72
C LEU A 164 -0.12 -0.24 23.48
N GLU A 165 0.69 -1.30 23.63
CA GLU A 165 0.31 -2.49 24.39
C GLU A 165 0.08 -2.16 25.88
N ASN A 166 0.91 -1.31 26.47
CA ASN A 166 0.72 -0.83 27.83
C ASN A 166 -0.58 0.00 27.95
N GLU A 167 -0.87 0.88 26.99
CA GLU A 167 -2.13 1.63 26.96
C GLU A 167 -3.34 0.71 26.83
N PHE A 168 -3.30 -0.31 25.96
CA PHE A 168 -4.37 -1.31 25.88
C PHE A 168 -4.55 -2.03 27.21
N ARG A 169 -3.47 -2.47 27.86
CA ARG A 169 -3.54 -3.11 29.18
C ARG A 169 -4.19 -2.18 30.21
N ILE A 170 -3.77 -0.92 30.29
CA ILE A 170 -4.35 0.06 31.21
C ILE A 170 -5.84 0.28 30.92
N MET A 171 -6.23 0.40 29.64
CA MET A 171 -7.62 0.61 29.24
C MET A 171 -8.49 -0.62 29.49
N THR A 172 -7.99 -1.83 29.25
CA THR A 172 -8.70 -3.09 29.59
C THR A 172 -8.87 -3.26 31.10
N GLU A 173 -7.85 -2.95 31.90
CA GLU A 173 -7.95 -2.98 33.36
C GLU A 173 -8.95 -1.94 33.88
N ARG A 174 -8.90 -0.72 33.34
CA ARG A 174 -9.85 0.36 33.70
C ARG A 174 -11.29 -0.02 33.37
N THR A 175 -11.54 -0.56 32.18
CA THR A 175 -12.88 -1.04 31.79
C THR A 175 -13.34 -2.20 32.66
N ALA A 176 -12.45 -3.13 33.02
CA ALA A 176 -12.79 -4.22 33.94
C ALA A 176 -13.15 -3.72 35.37
N ILE A 177 -12.45 -2.71 35.89
CA ILE A 177 -12.77 -2.09 37.18
C ILE A 177 -14.13 -1.38 37.12
N GLU A 178 -14.38 -0.61 36.05
CA GLU A 178 -15.65 0.11 35.88
C GLU A 178 -16.82 -0.86 35.69
N ASN A 179 -16.64 -1.95 34.93
CA ASN A 179 -17.65 -3.00 34.78
C ASN A 179 -18.01 -3.64 36.12
N LYS A 180 -17.01 -3.94 36.98
CA LYS A 180 -17.26 -4.44 38.35
C LYS A 180 -18.04 -3.42 39.19
N ARG A 181 -17.73 -2.14 39.05
CA ARG A 181 -18.43 -1.05 39.74
C ARG A 181 -19.89 -0.95 39.31
N ILE A 182 -20.16 -0.98 38.00
CA ILE A 182 -21.53 -0.92 37.46
C ILE A 182 -22.34 -2.15 37.89
N LEU A 183 -21.75 -3.35 37.83
CA LEU A 183 -22.41 -4.57 38.31
C LEU A 183 -22.73 -4.52 39.81
N ALA A 184 -21.83 -3.93 40.63
CA ALA A 184 -22.09 -3.71 42.05
C ALA A 184 -23.22 -2.70 42.27
N LEU A 185 -23.25 -1.61 41.50
CA LEU A 185 -24.32 -0.61 41.54
C LEU A 185 -25.67 -1.23 41.14
N LEU A 186 -25.72 -2.00 40.05
CA LEU A 186 -26.90 -2.75 39.61
C LEU A 186 -27.38 -3.73 40.68
N SER A 187 -26.50 -4.53 41.26
CA SER A 187 -26.87 -5.47 42.33
C SER A 187 -27.43 -4.74 43.55
N SER A 188 -26.84 -3.60 43.93
CA SER A 188 -27.33 -2.78 45.03
C SER A 188 -28.69 -2.15 44.71
N ARG A 189 -28.88 -1.68 43.47
CA ARG A 189 -30.12 -1.04 43.03
C ARG A 189 -31.26 -2.05 42.96
N LEU A 190 -31.06 -3.21 42.33
CA LEU A 190 -32.05 -4.28 42.28
C LEU A 190 -32.49 -4.73 43.67
N LYS A 191 -31.56 -4.86 44.63
CA LYS A 191 -31.91 -5.17 46.03
C LYS A 191 -32.71 -4.06 46.71
N GLN A 192 -32.53 -2.81 46.31
CA GLN A 192 -33.31 -1.69 46.84
C GLN A 192 -34.71 -1.69 46.21
N ASP A 193 -34.78 -1.92 44.91
CA ASP A 193 -36.01 -2.03 44.12
C ASP A 193 -36.89 -3.18 44.62
N ASP A 194 -36.30 -4.34 44.93
CA ASP A 194 -37.01 -5.49 45.53
C ASP A 194 -37.63 -5.15 46.90
N LYS A 195 -36.94 -4.34 47.72
CA LYS A 195 -37.46 -3.90 49.02
C LYS A 195 -38.60 -2.90 48.83
N THR A 196 -38.44 -1.93 47.93
CA THR A 196 -39.50 -0.95 47.66
C THR A 196 -40.72 -1.61 47.05
N LEU A 197 -40.56 -2.65 46.23
CA LEU A 197 -41.68 -3.43 45.71
C LEU A 197 -42.39 -4.22 46.82
N ALA A 198 -41.66 -4.82 47.76
CA ALA A 198 -42.26 -5.47 48.92
C ALA A 198 -43.03 -4.45 49.79
N ASP A 199 -42.46 -3.27 50.05
CA ASP A 199 -43.12 -2.20 50.79
C ASP A 199 -44.40 -1.71 50.07
N LEU A 200 -44.36 -1.62 48.73
CA LEU A 200 -45.53 -1.26 47.92
C LEU A 200 -46.60 -2.34 47.93
N GLU A 201 -46.22 -3.63 47.89
CA GLU A 201 -47.15 -4.75 47.99
C GLU A 201 -47.92 -4.71 49.33
N ASP A 202 -47.21 -4.46 50.43
CA ASP A 202 -47.82 -4.30 51.76
C ASP A 202 -48.82 -3.13 51.79
N VAL A 203 -48.50 -1.99 51.16
CA VAL A 203 -49.40 -0.83 51.06
C VAL A 203 -50.63 -1.15 50.21
N ILE A 204 -50.47 -1.84 49.08
CA ILE A 204 -51.58 -2.21 48.18
C ILE A 204 -52.52 -3.22 48.84
N LEU A 205 -52.00 -4.17 49.62
CA LEU A 205 -52.80 -5.10 50.40
C LEU A 205 -53.66 -4.37 51.44
N GLY A 206 -53.16 -3.27 52.01
CA GLY A 206 -53.90 -2.40 52.93
C GLY A 206 -55.06 -1.61 52.32
N ILE A 207 -55.07 -1.39 50.99
CA ILE A 207 -56.11 -0.62 50.28
C ILE A 207 -57.41 -1.44 50.08
N ARG A 208 -57.38 -2.76 50.26
CA ARG A 208 -58.55 -3.64 50.04
C ARG A 208 -59.42 -3.82 51.29
N SER A 209 -60.29 -2.85 51.62
CA SER A 209 -61.54 -3.05 52.38
C SER A 209 -62.32 -1.73 52.43
N ASP A 210 -63.54 -1.62 51.93
CA ASP A 210 -64.74 -2.01 52.67
C ASP A 210 -65.86 -2.44 51.68
N GLY A 211 -66.30 -3.70 51.80
CA GLY A 211 -67.36 -4.27 50.95
C GLY A 211 -68.77 -4.14 51.53
N ASN A 212 -68.91 -3.55 52.73
CA ASN A 212 -70.15 -3.56 53.49
C ASN A 212 -71.13 -2.44 53.07
N ASP A 213 -70.65 -1.41 52.37
CA ASP A 213 -71.46 -0.23 52.01
C ASP A 213 -72.65 -0.55 51.09
N ALA A 214 -72.49 -1.47 50.16
CA ALA A 214 -73.58 -1.86 49.27
C ALA A 214 -74.72 -2.58 50.03
N GLU A 215 -74.39 -3.27 51.13
CA GLU A 215 -75.36 -3.96 51.98
C GLU A 215 -76.04 -2.99 52.94
N THR A 216 -75.30 -2.02 53.50
CA THR A 216 -75.87 -0.97 54.36
C THR A 216 -76.82 -0.06 53.58
N LEU A 217 -76.51 0.28 52.32
CA LEU A 217 -77.37 1.06 51.43
C LEU A 217 -78.70 0.35 51.10
N LYS A 218 -78.65 -0.97 50.86
CA LYS A 218 -79.87 -1.76 50.64
C LYS A 218 -80.72 -1.84 51.91
N ARG A 219 -80.07 -2.02 53.06
CA ARG A 219 -80.75 -2.10 54.35
C ARG A 219 -81.41 -0.78 54.74
N THR A 220 -80.76 0.36 54.49
CA THR A 220 -81.33 1.68 54.81
C THR A 220 -82.53 2.02 53.95
N GLY A 221 -82.50 1.67 52.65
CA GLY A 221 -83.69 1.80 51.77
C GLY A 221 -84.87 0.94 52.21
N GLN A 222 -84.63 -0.31 52.61
CA GLN A 222 -85.68 -1.18 53.13
C GLN A 222 -86.29 -0.65 54.43
N LEU A 223 -85.44 -0.11 55.32
CA LEU A 223 -85.90 0.47 56.59
C LEU A 223 -86.64 1.80 56.40
N SER A 224 -86.25 2.64 55.43
CA SER A 224 -86.97 3.89 55.14
C SER A 224 -88.34 3.62 54.52
N GLU A 225 -88.45 2.64 53.61
CA GLU A 225 -89.75 2.20 53.06
C GLU A 225 -90.69 1.67 54.15
N LEU A 226 -90.17 0.89 55.11
CA LEU A 226 -90.97 0.42 56.25
C LEU A 226 -91.40 1.58 57.16
N LEU A 227 -90.52 2.54 57.42
CA LEU A 227 -90.85 3.71 58.23
C LEU A 227 -91.92 4.58 57.56
N ALA A 228 -91.86 4.75 56.23
CA ALA A 228 -92.87 5.47 55.46
C ALA A 228 -94.25 4.82 55.58
N LYS A 229 -94.31 3.48 55.49
CA LYS A 229 -95.56 2.72 55.66
C LYS A 229 -96.13 2.90 57.05
N TYR A 230 -95.31 2.76 58.10
CA TYR A 230 -95.79 2.92 59.47
C TYR A 230 -96.23 4.35 59.81
N SER A 231 -95.58 5.37 59.25
CA SER A 231 -95.99 6.76 59.46
C SER A 231 -97.27 7.10 58.70
N ALA A 232 -97.45 6.61 57.47
CA ALA A 232 -98.70 6.73 56.72
C ALA A 232 -99.85 6.03 57.46
N GLU A 233 -99.66 4.77 57.88
CA GLU A 233 -100.64 4.03 58.67
C GLU A 233 -101.00 4.76 59.98
N GLN A 234 -100.01 5.31 60.69
CA GLN A 234 -100.28 6.09 61.91
C GLN A 234 -101.14 7.33 61.64
N ILE A 235 -100.88 8.05 60.54
CA ILE A 235 -101.68 9.21 60.15
C ILE A 235 -103.09 8.75 59.75
N HIS A 236 -103.23 7.65 59.01
CA HIS A 236 -104.52 7.07 58.63
C HIS A 236 -105.34 6.74 59.88
N TYR A 237 -104.79 5.97 60.83
CA TYR A 237 -105.49 5.63 62.06
C TYR A 237 -105.90 6.85 62.90
N ARG A 238 -105.09 7.92 62.88
CA ARG A 238 -105.42 9.17 63.57
C ARG A 238 -106.53 9.94 62.87
N LEU A 239 -106.52 9.95 61.54
CA LEU A 239 -107.54 10.58 60.70
C LEU A 239 -108.89 9.85 60.84
N ASP A 240 -108.87 8.52 60.75
CA ASP A 240 -110.04 7.65 60.94
C ASP A 240 -110.66 7.85 62.32
N ARG A 241 -109.81 7.94 63.36
CA ARG A 241 -110.26 8.21 64.72
C ARG A 241 -110.93 9.57 64.84
N LEU A 242 -110.32 10.63 64.29
CA LEU A 242 -110.89 11.98 64.33
C LEU A 242 -112.18 12.08 63.52
N TYR A 243 -112.25 11.41 62.38
CA TYR A 243 -113.44 11.32 61.54
C TYR A 243 -114.59 10.64 62.30
N LEU A 244 -114.33 9.49 62.93
CA LEU A 244 -115.32 8.80 63.77
C LEU A 244 -115.73 9.61 65.00
N GLU A 245 -114.79 10.25 65.70
CA GLU A 245 -115.08 11.15 66.83
C GLU A 245 -115.91 12.37 66.38
N GLY A 246 -115.68 12.87 65.17
CA GLY A 246 -116.44 13.97 64.55
C GLY A 246 -117.89 13.60 64.24
N ILE A 247 -118.12 12.46 63.60
CA ILE A 247 -119.48 11.94 63.35
C ILE A 247 -120.23 11.75 64.68
N MET A 248 -119.58 11.15 65.68
CA MET A 248 -120.19 10.94 67.01
C MET A 248 -120.50 12.26 67.74
N ALA A 249 -119.73 13.32 67.50
CA ALA A 249 -119.99 14.64 68.08
C ALA A 249 -121.14 15.38 67.37
N GLU A 250 -121.27 15.23 66.05
CA GLU A 250 -122.30 15.90 65.23
C GLU A 250 -123.72 15.35 65.50
N GLU A 251 -123.85 14.07 65.85
CA GLU A 251 -125.12 13.46 66.31
C GLU A 251 -125.70 14.13 67.57
N SER A 252 -124.90 14.91 68.31
CA SER A 252 -125.34 15.60 69.54
C SER A 252 -125.84 17.04 69.32
N SER A 253 -125.83 17.57 68.09
CA SER A 253 -126.36 18.91 67.75
C SER A 253 -127.22 18.92 66.48
N PRO A 254 -128.50 19.38 66.51
CA PRO A 254 -129.39 19.24 65.36
C PRO A 254 -129.40 20.52 64.50
N THR A 255 -128.48 20.69 63.57
CA THR A 255 -128.63 21.64 62.45
C THR A 255 -127.84 21.21 61.21
N THR A 256 -128.56 20.84 60.14
CA THR A 256 -128.20 20.94 58.70
C THR A 256 -126.74 20.68 58.28
N GLY A 257 -126.46 19.48 57.76
CA GLY A 257 -125.15 19.18 57.13
C GLY A 257 -125.04 17.84 56.37
N GLY A 258 -126.14 17.20 55.96
CA GLY A 258 -126.07 15.84 55.35
C GLY A 258 -125.38 15.75 53.98
N CYS A 259 -125.07 16.89 53.32
CA CYS A 259 -124.36 16.92 52.04
C CYS A 259 -122.84 17.02 52.22
N ASP A 260 -122.37 17.40 53.41
CA ASP A 260 -120.95 17.65 53.69
C ASP A 260 -120.20 16.34 54.05
N VAL A 261 -120.89 15.35 54.63
CA VAL A 261 -120.28 14.06 55.01
C VAL A 261 -119.79 13.25 53.81
N ALA A 262 -120.56 13.20 52.71
CA ALA A 262 -120.17 12.47 51.51
C ALA A 262 -119.03 13.18 50.74
N ALA A 263 -119.02 14.51 50.75
CA ALA A 263 -117.91 15.29 50.20
C ALA A 263 -116.62 15.09 51.02
N LEU A 264 -116.74 15.06 52.35
CA LEU A 264 -115.64 14.78 53.27
C LEU A 264 -115.08 13.36 53.09
N GLU A 265 -115.92 12.35 52.83
CA GLU A 265 -115.47 10.98 52.51
C GLU A 265 -114.67 10.91 51.19
N GLU A 266 -115.09 11.63 50.15
CA GLU A 266 -114.38 11.70 48.87
C GLU A 266 -113.03 12.45 49.01
N GLU A 267 -113.01 13.54 49.77
CA GLU A 267 -111.78 14.27 50.11
C GLU A 267 -110.83 13.42 50.97
N LEU A 268 -111.36 12.63 51.91
CA LEU A 268 -110.58 11.68 52.73
C LEU A 268 -109.94 10.59 51.84
N ALA A 269 -110.73 10.02 50.93
CA ALA A 269 -110.29 9.01 49.99
C ALA A 269 -109.20 9.53 49.03
N ALA A 270 -109.26 10.81 48.65
CA ALA A 270 -108.23 11.47 47.87
C ALA A 270 -106.96 11.79 48.70
N LEU A 271 -107.10 12.02 50.00
CA LEU A 271 -105.99 12.40 50.89
C LEU A 271 -105.09 11.22 51.28
N TYR A 272 -105.61 10.00 51.43
CA TYR A 272 -104.79 8.82 51.77
C TYR A 272 -103.60 8.55 50.83
N PRO A 273 -103.75 8.52 49.49
CA PRO A 273 -102.60 8.33 48.61
C PRO A 273 -101.61 9.50 48.68
N GLU A 274 -102.09 10.72 48.96
CA GLU A 274 -101.22 11.88 49.19
C GLU A 274 -100.43 11.74 50.49
N ILE A 275 -101.04 11.22 51.56
CA ILE A 275 -100.37 10.91 52.84
C ILE A 275 -99.27 9.86 52.63
N GLU A 276 -99.51 8.80 51.85
CA GLU A 276 -98.49 7.78 51.56
C GLU A 276 -97.29 8.38 50.81
N ILE A 277 -97.55 9.22 49.78
CA ILE A 277 -96.50 9.91 49.03
C ILE A 277 -95.73 10.89 49.93
N LEU A 278 -96.42 11.66 50.78
CA LEU A 278 -95.79 12.60 51.71
C LEU A 278 -94.99 11.89 52.82
N ALA A 279 -95.47 10.74 53.31
CA ALA A 279 -94.75 9.89 54.26
C ALA A 279 -93.48 9.29 53.62
N GLU A 280 -93.56 8.85 52.37
CA GLU A 280 -92.40 8.39 51.61
C GLU A 280 -91.41 9.54 51.35
N MET A 281 -91.87 10.71 50.90
CA MET A 281 -91.00 11.86 50.68
C MET A 281 -90.35 12.37 51.98
N SER A 282 -91.10 12.39 53.09
CA SER A 282 -90.56 12.87 54.38
C SER A 282 -89.51 11.91 54.93
N THR A 283 -89.75 10.60 54.91
CA THR A 283 -88.77 9.62 55.40
C THR A 283 -87.53 9.53 54.50
N LYS A 284 -87.70 9.69 53.18
CA LYS A 284 -86.58 9.83 52.25
C LYS A 284 -85.73 11.06 52.57
N HIS A 285 -86.37 12.21 52.73
CA HIS A 285 -85.66 13.47 52.98
C HIS A 285 -85.01 13.52 54.36
N GLU A 286 -85.67 13.00 55.41
CA GLU A 286 -85.21 13.08 56.79
C GLU A 286 -84.17 12.00 57.13
N PHE A 287 -84.31 10.78 56.59
CA PHE A 287 -83.46 9.65 56.97
C PHE A 287 -82.63 9.10 55.82
N GLN A 288 -83.24 8.81 54.67
CA GLN A 288 -82.51 8.15 53.57
C GLN A 288 -81.43 9.06 52.98
N ASP A 289 -81.77 10.27 52.56
CA ASP A 289 -80.85 11.18 51.89
C ASP A 289 -79.66 11.62 52.77
N PRO A 290 -79.84 11.91 54.08
CA PRO A 290 -78.72 12.19 54.96
C PRO A 290 -77.81 10.98 55.17
N ILE A 291 -78.35 9.76 55.29
CA ILE A 291 -77.56 8.54 55.42
C ILE A 291 -76.78 8.26 54.13
N LEU A 292 -77.41 8.40 52.96
CA LEU A 292 -76.75 8.28 51.66
C LEU A 292 -75.62 9.30 51.50
N ARG A 293 -75.86 10.57 51.87
CA ARG A 293 -74.83 11.62 51.82
C ARG A 293 -73.69 11.36 52.80
N ALA A 294 -73.98 10.86 54.00
CA ALA A 294 -72.95 10.50 54.98
C ALA A 294 -72.07 9.34 54.49
N ILE A 295 -72.68 8.28 53.92
CA ILE A 295 -71.95 7.16 53.33
C ILE A 295 -71.12 7.62 52.13
N GLN A 296 -71.68 8.45 51.24
CA GLN A 296 -70.94 9.01 50.09
C GLN A 296 -69.79 9.92 50.52
N HIS A 297 -69.98 10.73 51.57
CA HIS A 297 -68.94 11.59 52.12
C HIS A 297 -67.80 10.75 52.72
N GLU A 298 -68.13 9.74 53.54
CA GLU A 298 -67.15 8.78 54.06
C GLU A 298 -66.42 8.04 52.93
N HIS A 299 -67.13 7.59 51.89
CA HIS A 299 -66.54 6.96 50.72
C HIS A 299 -65.61 7.89 49.96
N SER A 300 -65.99 9.16 49.77
CA SER A 300 -65.14 10.15 49.14
C SER A 300 -63.88 10.42 49.96
N ARG A 301 -64.00 10.45 51.29
CA ARG A 301 -62.89 10.63 52.24
C ARG A 301 -61.98 9.42 52.32
N LEU A 302 -62.54 8.21 52.26
CA LEU A 302 -61.80 6.95 52.28
C LEU A 302 -61.19 6.63 50.93
N ARG A 303 -61.67 7.21 49.81
CA ARG A 303 -61.07 7.04 48.47
C ARG A 303 -59.91 7.97 48.20
N THR A 304 -59.83 9.14 48.81
CA THR A 304 -58.70 10.06 48.56
C THR A 304 -57.37 9.50 49.06
N ALA A 305 -57.34 8.85 50.22
CA ALA A 305 -56.14 8.23 50.76
C ALA A 305 -55.54 7.09 49.89
N PRO A 306 -56.31 6.07 49.44
CA PRO A 306 -55.80 5.01 48.58
C PRO A 306 -55.50 5.49 47.16
N VAL A 307 -56.21 6.49 46.65
CA VAL A 307 -55.88 7.11 45.35
C VAL A 307 -54.51 7.79 45.45
N GLN A 308 -54.23 8.54 46.51
CA GLN A 308 -52.91 9.13 46.74
C GLN A 308 -51.82 8.08 46.93
N GLN A 309 -52.13 6.97 47.61
CA GLN A 309 -51.19 5.85 47.76
C GLN A 309 -50.90 5.16 46.42
N LEU A 310 -51.91 5.01 45.54
CA LEU A 310 -51.75 4.46 44.20
C LEU A 310 -50.96 5.40 43.28
N GLU A 311 -51.18 6.71 43.39
CA GLU A 311 -50.38 7.73 42.69
C GLU A 311 -48.92 7.68 43.15
N GLN A 312 -48.66 7.61 44.46
CA GLN A 312 -47.31 7.42 44.99
C GLN A 312 -46.67 6.11 44.51
N ALA A 313 -47.43 5.01 44.46
CA ALA A 313 -46.96 3.75 43.92
C ALA A 313 -46.58 3.85 42.43
N LEU A 314 -47.37 4.58 41.64
CA LEU A 314 -47.09 4.85 40.24
C LEU A 314 -45.80 5.67 40.09
N ASP A 315 -45.63 6.74 40.89
CA ASP A 315 -44.42 7.56 40.88
C ASP A 315 -43.17 6.74 41.23
N VAL A 316 -43.24 5.87 42.24
CA VAL A 316 -42.14 4.96 42.60
C VAL A 316 -41.81 4.01 41.45
N LEU A 317 -42.81 3.43 40.77
CA LEU A 317 -42.59 2.56 39.60
C LEU A 317 -41.97 3.33 38.42
N ILE A 318 -42.37 4.58 38.20
CA ILE A 318 -41.78 5.46 37.18
C ILE A 318 -40.31 5.74 37.52
N ASP A 319 -40.00 6.10 38.76
CA ASP A 319 -38.63 6.34 39.20
C ASP A 319 -37.75 5.08 39.09
N MET A 320 -38.31 3.91 39.42
CA MET A 320 -37.63 2.62 39.27
C MET A 320 -37.31 2.34 37.79
N THR A 321 -38.29 2.47 36.90
CA THR A 321 -38.09 2.22 35.46
C THR A 321 -37.09 3.18 34.82
N GLN A 322 -37.17 4.48 35.13
CA GLN A 322 -36.19 5.48 34.66
C GLN A 322 -34.78 5.17 35.18
N SER A 323 -34.66 4.76 36.43
CA SER A 323 -33.35 4.41 37.01
C SER A 323 -32.74 3.15 36.38
N GLN A 324 -33.58 2.17 36.03
CA GLN A 324 -33.16 0.97 35.33
C GLN A 324 -32.72 1.32 33.91
N GLU A 325 -33.49 2.14 33.19
CA GLU A 325 -33.16 2.61 31.84
C GLU A 325 -31.78 3.30 31.81
N CYS A 326 -31.54 4.25 32.73
CA CYS A 326 -30.24 4.93 32.88
C CYS A 326 -29.08 3.95 33.13
N LEU A 327 -29.28 2.92 33.96
CA LEU A 327 -28.25 1.90 34.19
C LEU A 327 -28.04 1.00 32.96
N THR A 328 -29.09 0.69 32.20
CA THR A 328 -28.96 -0.06 30.94
C THR A 328 -28.26 0.73 29.85
N GLU A 329 -28.52 2.03 29.73
CA GLU A 329 -27.78 2.93 28.82
C GLU A 329 -26.30 2.97 29.18
N GLN A 330 -25.97 3.12 30.46
CA GLN A 330 -24.58 3.08 30.93
C GLN A 330 -23.89 1.75 30.63
N LEU A 331 -24.59 0.62 30.78
CA LEU A 331 -24.06 -0.68 30.39
C LEU A 331 -23.82 -0.77 28.88
N HIS A 332 -24.77 -0.29 28.07
CA HIS A 332 -24.69 -0.36 26.61
C HIS A 332 -23.55 0.52 26.05
N GLU A 333 -23.39 1.74 26.57
CA GLU A 333 -22.24 2.59 26.25
C GLU A 333 -20.90 1.92 26.59
N ARG A 334 -20.86 1.15 27.68
CA ARG A 334 -19.64 0.45 28.08
C ARG A 334 -19.39 -0.79 27.24
N GLU A 335 -20.40 -1.57 26.94
CA GLU A 335 -20.30 -2.73 26.06
C GLU A 335 -19.77 -2.31 24.68
N SER A 336 -20.35 -1.28 24.08
CA SER A 336 -19.87 -0.73 22.81
C SER A 336 -18.43 -0.20 22.91
N SER A 337 -18.05 0.45 24.02
CA SER A 337 -16.66 0.87 24.23
C SER A 337 -15.68 -0.30 24.37
N CYS A 338 -16.09 -1.40 25.02
CA CYS A 338 -15.29 -2.61 25.16
C CYS A 338 -15.16 -3.34 23.81
N GLU A 339 -16.24 -3.39 23.04
CA GLU A 339 -16.23 -3.97 21.70
C GLU A 339 -15.28 -3.20 20.78
N LEU A 340 -15.34 -1.86 20.78
CA LEU A 340 -14.41 -1.02 20.02
C LEU A 340 -12.97 -1.25 20.45
N LEU A 341 -12.69 -1.32 21.76
CA LEU A 341 -11.35 -1.63 22.28
C LEU A 341 -10.86 -2.99 21.79
N GLN A 342 -11.72 -4.01 21.80
CA GLN A 342 -11.39 -5.36 21.36
C GLN A 342 -11.19 -5.44 19.84
N GLN A 343 -12.02 -4.75 19.06
CA GLN A 343 -11.83 -4.62 17.61
C GLN A 343 -10.49 -3.93 17.31
N LEU A 344 -10.15 -2.86 18.04
CA LEU A 344 -8.90 -2.13 17.85
C LEU A 344 -7.69 -2.98 18.26
N ALA A 345 -7.78 -3.74 19.36
CA ALA A 345 -6.75 -4.71 19.77
C ALA A 345 -6.57 -5.83 18.73
N ASN A 346 -7.67 -6.35 18.16
CA ASN A 346 -7.62 -7.35 17.09
C ASN A 346 -6.95 -6.79 15.83
N LEU A 347 -7.29 -5.57 15.41
CA LEU A 347 -6.65 -4.90 14.28
C LEU A 347 -5.15 -4.74 14.53
N TYR A 348 -4.77 -4.24 15.71
CA TYR A 348 -3.37 -4.13 16.11
C TYR A 348 -2.63 -5.48 16.01
N HIS A 349 -3.19 -6.56 16.55
CA HIS A 349 -2.57 -7.89 16.46
C HIS A 349 -2.49 -8.41 15.02
N THR A 350 -3.47 -8.11 14.15
CA THR A 350 -3.39 -8.48 12.74
C THR A 350 -2.31 -7.71 11.98
N GLU A 351 -2.12 -6.42 12.28
CA GLU A 351 -1.08 -5.60 11.64
C GLU A 351 0.31 -5.98 12.15
N VAL A 352 0.48 -6.16 13.46
CA VAL A 352 1.76 -6.59 14.07
C VAL A 352 2.10 -8.04 13.67
N GLY A 353 1.11 -8.92 13.57
CA GLY A 353 1.29 -10.29 13.07
C GLY A 353 1.72 -10.32 11.60
N GLN A 354 1.24 -9.41 10.77
CA GLN A 354 1.65 -9.31 9.36
C GLN A 354 3.08 -8.77 9.19
N THR A 355 3.53 -7.87 10.07
CA THR A 355 4.90 -7.32 10.00
C THR A 355 5.97 -8.28 10.50
N LEU A 356 5.65 -9.19 11.43
CA LEU A 356 6.60 -10.14 12.01
C LEU A 356 6.69 -11.50 11.28
N THR A 357 5.63 -11.95 10.59
CA THR A 357 5.56 -13.31 10.00
C THR A 357 5.90 -13.36 8.50
N THR A 358 6.41 -12.28 7.92
CA THR A 358 6.90 -12.30 6.54
C THR A 358 8.42 -12.40 6.54
N PRO A 359 9.04 -13.59 6.56
CA PRO A 359 10.41 -13.71 6.09
C PRO A 359 10.38 -13.30 4.63
N ALA A 360 11.08 -12.20 4.31
CA ALA A 360 11.27 -11.76 2.94
C ALA A 360 11.64 -12.97 2.08
N PRO A 361 10.86 -13.34 1.04
CA PRO A 361 11.33 -14.31 0.10
C PRO A 361 12.49 -13.66 -0.63
N SER A 362 13.68 -14.23 -0.43
CA SER A 362 14.88 -13.98 -1.20
C SER A 362 14.67 -14.43 -2.65
N ALA A 363 13.79 -13.74 -3.38
CA ALA A 363 13.68 -13.89 -4.81
C ALA A 363 14.71 -12.95 -5.44
N ARG A 364 15.88 -13.53 -5.75
CA ARG A 364 16.74 -13.07 -6.84
C ARG A 364 15.85 -12.80 -8.06
N ARG A 365 15.65 -11.53 -8.38
CA ARG A 365 15.57 -11.02 -9.75
C ARG A 365 15.78 -9.52 -9.72
N ASP A 366 16.87 -9.13 -10.35
CA ASP A 366 17.10 -7.79 -10.83
C ASP A 366 15.88 -7.31 -11.62
N SER A 367 15.15 -6.35 -11.08
CA SER A 367 14.34 -5.44 -11.87
C SER A 367 14.20 -4.12 -11.12
N LEU A 368 15.11 -3.22 -11.48
CA LEU A 368 14.90 -1.77 -11.62
C LEU A 368 14.00 -1.12 -10.57
N ARG A 369 14.69 -0.46 -9.63
CA ARG A 369 14.23 0.65 -8.82
C ARG A 369 13.17 1.52 -9.54
N ARG A 370 11.94 1.53 -9.01
CA ARG A 370 11.21 2.79 -8.87
C ARG A 370 10.59 2.84 -7.47
N ARG A 371 11.07 3.85 -6.76
CA ARG A 371 10.78 4.17 -5.38
C ARG A 371 9.34 4.68 -5.28
N SER A 372 8.63 4.15 -4.30
CA SER A 372 7.38 4.63 -3.77
C SER A 372 7.41 6.14 -3.46
N ILE A 373 6.33 6.83 -3.83
CA ILE A 373 5.97 8.14 -3.28
C ILE A 373 4.82 7.86 -2.30
N PRO A 374 4.93 8.20 -1.00
CA PRO A 374 3.79 8.16 -0.10
C PRO A 374 2.95 9.42 -0.35
N ALA A 375 1.73 9.24 -0.86
CA ALA A 375 0.76 10.32 -0.97
C ALA A 375 0.10 10.56 0.39
N GLY A 376 -0.03 11.83 0.75
CA GLY A 376 -0.36 12.32 2.07
C GLY A 376 -1.76 11.99 2.55
N VAL A 377 -1.84 11.99 3.88
CA VAL A 377 -3.01 12.22 4.74
C VAL A 377 -4.08 13.04 4.04
N LEU A 378 -5.27 12.47 3.84
CA LEU A 378 -6.52 13.22 3.78
C LEU A 378 -7.61 12.50 4.58
N THR A 379 -8.21 13.30 5.44
CA THR A 379 -9.30 13.06 6.38
C THR A 379 -10.53 12.44 5.74
N ALA A 380 -11.08 11.40 6.37
CA ALA A 380 -12.42 10.90 6.12
C ALA A 380 -13.45 11.62 7.03
N PRO A 381 -14.59 12.08 6.51
CA PRO A 381 -15.80 12.21 7.30
C PRO A 381 -16.62 10.91 7.20
N ARG A 382 -17.11 10.47 8.36
CA ARG A 382 -18.07 9.37 8.53
C ARG A 382 -19.44 9.80 7.98
N SER A 383 -20.22 8.87 7.43
CA SER A 383 -21.51 8.46 8.04
C SER A 383 -22.43 7.73 7.05
N SER A 384 -23.24 6.86 7.67
CA SER A 384 -24.59 6.43 7.28
C SER A 384 -24.71 5.15 6.44
N GLU A 385 -24.84 4.06 7.20
CA GLU A 385 -25.71 2.95 6.87
C GLU A 385 -27.08 3.46 6.38
N THR A 386 -27.32 3.39 5.08
CA THR A 386 -28.68 3.23 4.55
C THR A 386 -28.63 2.26 3.37
N SER A 387 -29.43 1.20 3.50
CA SER A 387 -29.87 0.24 2.49
C SER A 387 -29.49 0.56 1.04
N SER A 388 -28.62 -0.25 0.44
CA SER A 388 -28.45 -0.31 -1.01
C SER A 388 -28.69 -1.73 -1.52
N LEU A 389 -29.85 -1.91 -2.16
CA LEU A 389 -30.32 -3.12 -2.86
C LEU A 389 -29.53 -3.44 -4.14
N PHE A 390 -28.37 -2.82 -4.36
CA PHE A 390 -27.53 -3.01 -5.54
C PHE A 390 -26.05 -2.97 -5.18
N ALA A 391 -25.60 -3.94 -4.38
CA ALA A 391 -24.18 -4.25 -4.31
C ALA A 391 -23.74 -4.75 -5.70
N LEU A 392 -22.85 -4.01 -6.36
CA LEU A 392 -22.15 -4.55 -7.52
C LEU A 392 -21.41 -5.80 -7.03
N LYS A 393 -21.68 -6.95 -7.66
CA LYS A 393 -21.21 -8.28 -7.23
C LYS A 393 -19.69 -8.48 -7.18
N ASP A 394 -18.87 -7.46 -7.51
CA ASP A 394 -17.42 -7.57 -7.61
C ASP A 394 -16.68 -6.51 -6.76
N PRO A 395 -16.10 -6.89 -5.60
CA PRO A 395 -15.38 -5.96 -4.72
C PRO A 395 -14.09 -5.42 -5.37
N ALA A 396 -13.57 -6.11 -6.39
CA ALA A 396 -12.44 -5.65 -7.18
C ALA A 396 -12.78 -4.40 -8.00
N LEU A 397 -14.01 -4.31 -8.50
CA LEU A 397 -14.46 -3.21 -9.33
C LEU A 397 -14.77 -1.97 -8.47
N GLU A 398 -15.36 -2.15 -7.28
CA GLU A 398 -15.56 -1.06 -6.32
C GLU A 398 -14.24 -0.44 -5.86
N ASN A 399 -13.22 -1.27 -5.60
CA ASN A 399 -11.88 -0.81 -5.24
C ASN A 399 -11.17 -0.09 -6.38
N LEU A 400 -11.38 -0.53 -7.63
CA LEU A 400 -10.82 0.13 -8.81
C LEU A 400 -11.48 1.49 -9.05
N LEU A 401 -12.81 1.58 -8.94
CA LEU A 401 -13.54 2.84 -9.06
C LEU A 401 -13.12 3.83 -7.97
N ARG A 402 -12.97 3.36 -6.73
CA ARG A 402 -12.49 4.19 -5.62
C ARG A 402 -11.06 4.71 -5.85
N ARG A 403 -10.17 3.89 -6.43
CA ARG A 403 -8.81 4.30 -6.84
C ARG A 403 -8.81 5.35 -7.96
N VAL A 404 -9.81 5.32 -8.83
CA VAL A 404 -10.01 6.31 -9.91
C VAL A 404 -10.76 7.56 -9.42
N GLY A 405 -11.15 7.61 -8.13
CA GLY A 405 -11.85 8.74 -7.53
C GLY A 405 -13.37 8.74 -7.78
N LEU A 406 -13.93 7.65 -8.28
CA LEU A 406 -15.36 7.48 -8.51
C LEU A 406 -15.99 6.68 -7.36
N SER A 407 -16.94 7.28 -6.64
CA SER A 407 -17.73 6.55 -5.65
C SER A 407 -18.82 5.72 -6.33
N PRO A 408 -19.01 4.43 -5.98
CA PRO A 408 -20.07 3.59 -6.53
C PRO A 408 -21.47 4.16 -6.26
N GLU A 409 -21.63 4.95 -5.19
CA GLU A 409 -22.87 5.65 -4.85
C GLU A 409 -23.19 6.82 -5.80
N SER A 410 -22.16 7.49 -6.34
CA SER A 410 -22.33 8.56 -7.32
C SER A 410 -22.76 8.00 -8.69
N ILE A 411 -22.29 6.79 -9.02
CA ILE A 411 -22.67 6.06 -10.23
C ILE A 411 -24.09 5.50 -10.09
N ALA A 412 -24.46 4.97 -8.92
CA ALA A 412 -25.80 4.47 -8.67
C ALA A 412 -26.87 5.58 -8.65
N ARG A 413 -26.53 6.76 -8.08
CA ARG A 413 -27.42 7.93 -8.04
C ARG A 413 -27.59 8.57 -9.42
N SER A 414 -26.52 8.71 -10.19
CA SER A 414 -26.58 9.21 -11.57
C SER A 414 -27.32 8.24 -12.52
N HIS A 415 -27.18 6.92 -12.33
CA HIS A 415 -27.95 5.92 -13.07
C HIS A 415 -29.46 5.98 -12.76
N ALA A 416 -29.85 6.32 -11.53
CA ALA A 416 -31.25 6.42 -11.13
C ALA A 416 -31.92 7.73 -11.59
N GLU A 417 -31.17 8.84 -11.64
CA GLU A 417 -31.74 10.16 -11.95
C GLU A 417 -31.65 10.51 -13.44
N HIS A 418 -30.53 10.23 -14.13
CA HIS A 418 -30.31 10.59 -15.53
C HIS A 418 -29.43 9.53 -16.24
N GLY A 419 -30.06 8.60 -16.96
CA GLY A 419 -29.45 7.38 -17.54
C GLY A 419 -28.21 7.55 -18.44
N GLU A 420 -27.79 8.77 -18.79
CA GLU A 420 -26.62 9.06 -19.62
C GLU A 420 -25.53 9.89 -18.88
N ALA A 421 -25.85 10.48 -17.72
CA ALA A 421 -24.92 11.36 -16.99
C ALA A 421 -23.72 10.59 -16.42
N TRP A 422 -23.93 9.35 -15.96
CA TRP A 422 -22.84 8.50 -15.45
C TRP A 422 -21.81 8.16 -16.53
N ALA A 423 -22.26 8.01 -17.78
CA ALA A 423 -21.40 7.70 -18.91
C ALA A 423 -20.55 8.91 -19.29
N GLN A 424 -21.10 10.12 -19.13
CA GLN A 424 -20.38 11.37 -19.32
C GLN A 424 -19.34 11.60 -18.23
N ASP A 425 -19.66 11.36 -16.95
CA ASP A 425 -18.70 11.46 -15.84
C ASP A 425 -17.54 10.45 -15.98
N LEU A 426 -17.84 9.21 -16.39
CA LEU A 426 -16.82 8.20 -16.63
C LEU A 426 -15.97 8.54 -17.87
N HIS A 427 -16.57 9.14 -18.89
CA HIS A 427 -15.85 9.62 -20.06
C HIS A 427 -14.94 10.80 -19.70
N GLU A 428 -15.41 11.76 -18.91
CA GLU A 428 -14.64 12.90 -18.43
C GLU A 428 -13.45 12.45 -17.58
N LYS A 429 -13.65 11.51 -16.65
CA LYS A 429 -12.54 10.92 -15.87
C LYS A 429 -11.57 10.12 -16.73
N ARG A 430 -12.04 9.43 -17.76
CA ARG A 430 -11.15 8.76 -18.73
C ARG A 430 -10.30 9.78 -19.48
N VAL A 431 -10.88 10.89 -19.91
CA VAL A 431 -10.17 11.97 -20.58
C VAL A 431 -9.13 12.58 -19.63
N GLU A 432 -9.50 12.89 -18.39
CA GLU A 432 -8.58 13.41 -17.38
C GLU A 432 -7.41 12.45 -17.09
N LEU A 433 -7.67 11.16 -16.97
CA LEU A 433 -6.61 10.15 -16.82
C LEU A 433 -5.71 10.06 -18.05
N ASN A 434 -6.28 10.16 -19.24
CA ASN A 434 -5.51 10.13 -20.47
C ASN A 434 -4.65 11.40 -20.61
N ASP A 435 -5.19 12.56 -20.23
CA ASP A 435 -4.48 13.83 -20.24
C ASP A 435 -3.35 13.88 -19.21
N THR A 436 -3.57 13.32 -18.01
CA THR A 436 -2.51 13.19 -16.99
C THR A 436 -1.43 12.20 -17.41
N LEU A 437 -1.79 11.08 -18.07
CA LEU A 437 -0.81 10.15 -18.65
C LEU A 437 -0.01 10.81 -19.78
N GLN A 438 -0.67 11.56 -20.66
CA GLN A 438 0.00 12.30 -21.72
C GLN A 438 0.91 13.38 -21.15
N ALA A 439 0.48 14.12 -20.13
CA ALA A 439 1.30 15.10 -19.42
C ALA A 439 2.52 14.46 -18.74
N LEU A 440 2.36 13.28 -18.13
CA LEU A 440 3.46 12.51 -17.54
C LEU A 440 4.43 11.97 -18.59
N SER A 441 3.94 11.51 -19.76
CA SER A 441 4.78 11.11 -20.88
C SER A 441 5.60 12.31 -21.37
N MET A 442 4.94 13.43 -21.67
CA MET A 442 5.60 14.64 -22.13
C MET A 442 6.61 15.19 -21.11
N ALA A 443 6.31 15.13 -19.82
CA ALA A 443 7.22 15.53 -18.75
C ALA A 443 8.42 14.57 -18.59
N GLY A 444 8.23 13.28 -18.88
CA GLY A 444 9.31 12.28 -18.91
C GLY A 444 10.18 12.37 -20.16
N ASP A 445 9.57 12.68 -21.30
CA ASP A 445 10.23 12.77 -22.61
C ASP A 445 10.99 14.09 -22.75
N ALA A 446 10.51 15.20 -22.16
CA ALA A 446 11.17 16.50 -22.22
C ALA A 446 12.66 16.50 -21.81
N PRO A 447 13.07 15.98 -20.63
CA PRO A 447 14.48 15.90 -20.26
C PRO A 447 15.25 14.87 -21.10
N LEU A 448 14.58 13.81 -21.56
CA LEU A 448 15.21 12.80 -22.40
C LEU A 448 15.54 13.35 -23.79
N ILE A 449 14.66 14.16 -24.37
CA ILE A 449 14.88 14.84 -25.66
C ILE A 449 16.02 15.85 -25.58
N THR A 450 16.17 16.56 -24.45
CA THR A 450 17.28 17.51 -24.29
C THR A 450 18.63 16.81 -24.14
N GLU A 451 18.69 15.71 -23.40
CA GLU A 451 19.91 14.91 -23.22
C GLU A 451 20.25 14.07 -24.46
N LEU A 452 19.24 13.47 -25.10
CA LEU A 452 19.43 12.71 -26.32
C LEU A 452 19.78 13.65 -27.48
N GLY A 453 19.19 14.85 -27.55
CA GLY A 453 19.50 15.84 -28.58
C GLY A 453 20.92 16.41 -28.47
N SER A 454 21.48 16.51 -27.26
CA SER A 454 22.89 16.89 -27.07
C SER A 454 23.83 15.73 -27.44
N ALA A 455 23.48 14.50 -27.06
CA ALA A 455 24.20 13.28 -27.43
C ALA A 455 24.18 13.03 -28.94
N ASP A 456 23.06 13.28 -29.60
CA ASP A 456 22.88 13.09 -31.05
C ASP A 456 23.67 14.15 -31.84
N LYS A 457 23.72 15.40 -31.37
CA LYS A 457 24.62 16.43 -31.90
C LYS A 457 26.09 16.04 -31.72
N ALA A 458 26.48 15.52 -30.56
CA ALA A 458 27.84 15.05 -30.32
C ALA A 458 28.18 13.84 -31.21
N TYR A 459 27.23 12.91 -31.39
CA TYR A 459 27.34 11.79 -32.32
C TYR A 459 27.52 12.29 -33.75
N HIS A 460 26.69 13.21 -34.24
CA HIS A 460 26.83 13.78 -35.58
C HIS A 460 28.13 14.57 -35.78
N LEU A 461 28.62 15.27 -34.76
CA LEU A 461 29.93 15.94 -34.79
C LEU A 461 31.08 14.92 -34.86
N LEU A 462 31.05 13.87 -34.04
CA LEU A 462 32.04 12.79 -34.08
C LEU A 462 31.96 12.00 -35.39
N PHE A 463 30.76 11.70 -35.86
CA PHE A 463 30.51 11.02 -37.13
C PHE A 463 31.02 11.83 -38.30
N SER A 464 30.71 13.14 -38.35
CA SER A 464 31.20 14.05 -39.40
C SER A 464 32.72 14.28 -39.34
N ALA A 465 33.32 14.30 -38.15
CA ALA A 465 34.77 14.39 -37.98
C ALA A 465 35.50 13.11 -38.43
N LEU A 466 34.97 11.94 -38.08
CA LEU A 466 35.50 10.64 -38.47
C LEU A 466 35.33 10.34 -39.96
N HIS A 467 34.28 10.88 -40.60
CA HIS A 467 33.96 10.62 -42.01
C HIS A 467 34.41 11.74 -42.94
N ARG A 468 35.08 12.80 -42.44
CA ARG A 468 35.59 13.90 -43.28
C ARG A 468 36.66 13.45 -44.27
N GLU A 469 37.35 12.35 -43.99
CA GLU A 469 38.46 11.83 -44.79
C GLU A 469 38.18 10.45 -45.40
N SER A 470 37.01 9.84 -45.16
CA SER A 470 36.68 8.51 -45.69
C SER A 470 35.79 8.59 -46.93
N LYS A 471 36.18 7.89 -48.01
CA LYS A 471 35.41 7.80 -49.28
C LYS A 471 34.30 6.74 -49.25
N TYR A 472 34.05 6.14 -48.09
CA TYR A 472 33.11 5.03 -47.95
C TYR A 472 32.11 5.31 -46.83
N ALA A 473 30.84 5.42 -47.20
CA ALA A 473 29.73 5.42 -46.26
C ALA A 473 29.54 4.00 -45.71
N ILE A 474 30.13 3.70 -44.57
CA ILE A 474 29.89 2.42 -43.88
C ILE A 474 28.55 2.55 -43.16
N SER A 475 27.48 2.23 -43.88
CA SER A 475 26.17 2.01 -43.26
C SER A 475 26.24 0.70 -42.48
N LEU A 476 26.19 0.79 -41.14
CA LEU A 476 26.03 -0.36 -40.24
C LEU A 476 24.59 -0.92 -40.25
N ARG A 477 23.71 -0.41 -41.13
CA ARG A 477 22.37 -0.97 -41.30
C ARG A 477 22.49 -2.27 -42.07
N ASP A 478 22.16 -3.36 -41.40
CA ASP A 478 21.98 -4.64 -42.05
C ASP A 478 20.78 -4.55 -43.00
N SER A 479 21.05 -4.60 -44.31
CA SER A 479 20.03 -4.54 -45.36
C SER A 479 18.95 -5.64 -45.22
N SER A 480 19.23 -6.70 -44.46
CA SER A 480 18.24 -7.73 -44.12
C SER A 480 17.23 -7.24 -43.08
N GLN A 481 17.66 -6.47 -42.08
CA GLN A 481 16.79 -5.90 -41.05
C GLN A 481 15.92 -4.78 -41.62
N GLU A 482 16.44 -3.97 -42.54
CA GLU A 482 15.67 -2.90 -43.18
C GLU A 482 14.56 -3.46 -44.09
N LYS A 483 14.83 -4.59 -44.76
CA LYS A 483 13.80 -5.35 -45.48
C LYS A 483 12.78 -5.97 -44.53
N ALA A 484 13.22 -6.63 -43.45
CA ALA A 484 12.33 -7.21 -42.45
C ALA A 484 11.43 -6.15 -41.78
N LEU A 485 11.95 -4.94 -41.53
CA LEU A 485 11.16 -3.82 -41.03
C LEU A 485 10.15 -3.31 -42.07
N SER A 486 10.54 -3.23 -43.33
CA SER A 486 9.62 -2.85 -44.42
C SER A 486 8.50 -3.87 -44.60
N ASP A 487 8.83 -5.16 -44.48
CA ASP A 487 7.85 -6.25 -44.53
C ASP A 487 6.89 -6.18 -43.34
N LEU A 488 7.41 -6.01 -42.12
CA LEU A 488 6.59 -5.84 -40.90
C LEU A 488 5.68 -4.61 -40.98
N ASP A 489 6.17 -3.50 -41.53
CA ASP A 489 5.38 -2.28 -41.70
C ASP A 489 4.26 -2.48 -42.73
N SER A 490 4.53 -3.27 -43.77
CA SER A 490 3.51 -3.70 -44.74
C SER A 490 2.46 -4.62 -44.10
N GLU A 491 2.87 -5.53 -43.21
CA GLU A 491 1.98 -6.42 -42.45
C GLU A 491 1.13 -5.63 -41.45
N LEU A 492 1.72 -4.67 -40.72
CA LEU A 492 1.00 -3.76 -39.83
C LEU A 492 0.01 -2.89 -40.60
N GLY A 493 0.38 -2.41 -41.78
CA GLY A 493 -0.52 -1.70 -42.67
C GLY A 493 -1.71 -2.56 -43.14
N GLN A 494 -1.49 -3.85 -43.38
CA GLN A 494 -2.56 -4.81 -43.68
C GLN A 494 -3.43 -5.09 -42.44
N LEU A 495 -2.83 -5.26 -41.26
CA LEU A 495 -3.54 -5.48 -40.01
C LEU A 495 -4.41 -4.26 -39.65
N GLN A 496 -3.89 -3.05 -39.82
CA GLN A 496 -4.63 -1.81 -39.60
C GLN A 496 -5.81 -1.67 -40.57
N LYS A 497 -5.63 -2.07 -41.84
CA LYS A 497 -6.75 -2.15 -42.81
C LYS A 497 -7.77 -3.20 -42.39
N GLY A 498 -7.33 -4.35 -41.88
CA GLY A 498 -8.20 -5.39 -41.33
C GLY A 498 -9.01 -4.92 -40.13
N VAL A 499 -8.36 -4.23 -39.18
CA VAL A 499 -9.02 -3.64 -38.00
C VAL A 499 -10.01 -2.55 -38.41
N LYS A 500 -9.69 -1.72 -39.40
CA LYS A 500 -10.64 -0.73 -39.95
C LYS A 500 -11.82 -1.35 -40.69
N MET A 501 -11.67 -2.57 -41.23
CA MET A 501 -12.75 -3.33 -41.87
C MET A 501 -13.59 -4.14 -40.89
N LEU A 502 -13.12 -4.35 -39.65
CA LEU A 502 -13.93 -4.93 -38.59
C LEU A 502 -14.95 -3.90 -38.08
N ASP A 503 -16.19 -4.07 -38.49
CA ASP A 503 -17.30 -3.25 -38.05
C ASP A 503 -17.70 -3.64 -36.60
N LEU A 504 -17.14 -2.92 -35.61
CA LEU A 504 -17.42 -3.09 -34.17
C LEU A 504 -18.90 -2.85 -33.79
N ASN A 505 -19.70 -2.37 -34.73
CA ASN A 505 -21.14 -2.20 -34.59
C ASN A 505 -21.90 -3.54 -34.54
N VAL A 506 -21.32 -4.63 -35.04
CA VAL A 506 -21.92 -5.98 -34.95
C VAL A 506 -21.94 -6.48 -33.50
N LEU A 507 -20.97 -6.07 -32.67
CA LEU A 507 -20.95 -6.42 -31.23
C LEU A 507 -21.95 -5.60 -30.39
N HIS A 508 -22.40 -4.45 -30.89
CA HIS A 508 -23.42 -3.62 -30.24
C HIS A 508 -24.85 -4.00 -30.66
N GLN A 509 -25.03 -4.82 -31.69
CA GLN A 509 -26.34 -5.39 -32.00
C GLN A 509 -26.71 -6.43 -30.95
N ARG A 510 -27.58 -6.01 -30.02
CA ARG A 510 -28.26 -6.87 -29.05
C ARG A 510 -28.89 -8.06 -29.80
N ASP A 511 -28.41 -9.25 -29.52
CA ASP A 511 -28.83 -10.47 -30.22
C ASP A 511 -30.27 -10.81 -29.81
N GLN A 512 -31.24 -10.45 -30.66
CA GLN A 512 -32.68 -10.63 -30.41
C GLN A 512 -33.06 -12.08 -30.04
N ARG A 513 -32.23 -13.06 -30.43
CA ARG A 513 -32.43 -14.46 -30.07
C ARG A 513 -32.11 -14.72 -28.60
N ARG A 514 -31.11 -14.03 -28.05
CA ARG A 514 -30.73 -14.10 -26.64
C ARG A 514 -31.78 -13.43 -25.76
N ASP A 515 -32.32 -12.29 -26.18
CA ASP A 515 -33.41 -11.62 -25.45
C ASP A 515 -34.70 -12.47 -25.44
N ARG A 516 -35.09 -13.07 -26.57
CA ARG A 516 -36.24 -14.01 -26.62
C ARG A 516 -36.03 -15.30 -25.81
N PHE A 517 -34.78 -15.69 -25.60
CA PHE A 517 -34.44 -16.83 -24.76
C PHE A 517 -34.52 -16.45 -23.27
N MET A 518 -34.01 -15.26 -22.91
CA MET A 518 -34.13 -14.70 -21.57
C MET A 518 -35.60 -14.41 -21.19
N ASP A 519 -36.44 -13.96 -22.14
CA ASP A 519 -37.88 -13.75 -21.90
C ASP A 519 -38.66 -15.06 -21.67
N LYS A 520 -38.16 -16.19 -22.18
CA LYS A 520 -38.81 -17.51 -22.01
C LYS A 520 -38.35 -18.28 -20.77
N TRP A 521 -37.21 -17.90 -20.19
CA TRP A 521 -36.55 -18.68 -19.14
C TRP A 521 -35.98 -17.82 -18.00
N GLY A 522 -36.26 -16.52 -17.98
CA GLY A 522 -35.96 -15.64 -16.85
C GLY A 522 -36.98 -15.87 -15.73
N PRO A 523 -36.54 -15.91 -14.45
CA PRO A 523 -37.41 -16.11 -13.29
C PRO A 523 -38.43 -15.00 -13.07
#